data_AF-A0A971IZW6-F1
#
_entry.id   AF-A0A971IZW6-F1
#
_cell.length_a   1.000
_cell.length_b   1.000
_cell.length_c   1.000
_cell.angle_alpha   90.00
_cell.angle_beta   90.00
_cell.angle_gamma   90.00
#
_symmetry.space_group_name_H-M   'P 1'
#
loop_
_entity.id
_entity.type
_entity.pdbx_description
1 polymer ?
#
loop_
_entity_poly.entity_id
_entity_poly.type
_entity_poly.pdbx_seq_one_letter_code
_entity_poly.pdbx_strand_id
1 'polypeptide(L)'
;MGNLGIAFEDVTPGIIEVAREGKPRERAKAIRMMGNEGQRLTGEPLSIAIEALFDADADVCLAAVESLAGNVLTDQEVVDCFAEILRDEDKDWVVRLKVADVFVELGSSEQPAAMSPDLDSLIKESEIVKQNIAQKTAQGIGNAQSREQTRDPRLWPFSETSIWNMPIGDGAVYVHAKIKPAEERGLTVDEDYIVMTPDAPVVEVHYNDAGWDSRKNRLDTSGPVLFSVPIPDDFVVHPGNWIGGTPNAALAALMPDGRTVVQSQPFARPEVGGPASSMIDPVIVDLYGDGIAGAHGGSGMSALGGTIRVGELVPGGTIRHALKVNINAPDNIYYDEETRGYRWPALTADSYAERSYGGKVPECRMGALLALPPWMNIEEMGFETEPGLILARAFQDYGAYLVDDTAWDVYAIETEWGPAGRVVDEFKEVWGFSMTPYSTDEPFARDIRLIFTNLHVVDNNGPRSIGGGGTPRQPLAPPLKDPDSK
;
A
#
# COMPACT_ATOMS: atom_id res chain seq x y z
N MET A 1 7.39 -7.77 -27.22
CA MET A 1 8.09 -8.23 -28.44
C MET A 1 7.99 -9.74 -28.70
N GLY A 2 7.03 -10.47 -28.10
CA GLY A 2 6.91 -11.92 -28.31
C GLY A 2 6.24 -12.38 -29.61
N ASN A 3 5.72 -11.48 -30.47
CA ASN A 3 4.79 -11.86 -31.55
C ASN A 3 5.26 -11.63 -32.99
N LEU A 4 6.54 -11.33 -33.25
CA LEU A 4 6.99 -11.04 -34.64
C LEU A 4 8.19 -11.85 -35.16
N GLY A 5 8.83 -12.70 -34.36
CA GLY A 5 9.86 -13.63 -34.86
C GLY A 5 11.09 -12.98 -35.52
N ILE A 6 11.37 -11.71 -35.24
CA ILE A 6 12.54 -10.98 -35.75
C ILE A 6 13.69 -11.20 -34.76
N ALA A 7 14.89 -11.54 -35.25
CA ALA A 7 16.07 -11.66 -34.41
C ALA A 7 16.49 -10.29 -33.88
N PHE A 8 16.91 -10.21 -32.60
CA PHE A 8 17.33 -8.96 -31.94
C PHE A 8 18.40 -8.19 -32.74
N GLU A 9 19.32 -8.93 -33.38
CA GLU A 9 20.40 -8.40 -34.22
C GLU A 9 19.88 -7.58 -35.43
N ASP A 10 18.71 -7.93 -35.97
CA ASP A 10 18.13 -7.26 -37.16
C ASP A 10 17.44 -5.92 -36.82
N VAL A 11 17.17 -5.65 -35.54
CA VAL A 11 16.47 -4.44 -35.05
C VAL A 11 17.40 -3.50 -34.28
N THR A 12 18.60 -3.98 -33.92
CA THR A 12 19.58 -3.28 -33.09
C THR A 12 19.97 -1.89 -33.63
N PRO A 13 20.21 -1.69 -34.94
CA PRO A 13 20.58 -0.36 -35.46
C PRO A 13 19.50 0.71 -35.25
N GLY A 14 18.22 0.35 -35.40
CA GLY A 14 17.11 1.29 -35.20
C GLY A 14 16.86 1.61 -33.73
N ILE A 15 17.13 0.66 -32.83
CA ILE A 15 17.05 0.88 -31.38
C ILE A 15 18.17 1.84 -30.92
N ILE A 16 19.38 1.67 -31.44
CA ILE A 16 20.53 2.54 -31.19
C ILE A 16 20.24 3.98 -31.64
N GLU A 17 19.68 4.16 -32.84
CA GLU A 17 19.31 5.48 -33.37
C GLU A 17 18.29 6.18 -32.45
N VAL A 18 17.22 5.48 -32.05
CA VAL A 18 16.19 6.03 -31.15
C VAL A 18 16.76 6.33 -29.76
N ALA A 19 17.67 5.51 -29.23
CA ALA A 19 18.30 5.73 -27.93
C ALA A 19 19.19 6.99 -27.90
N ARG A 20 19.83 7.33 -29.03
CA ARG A 20 20.66 8.53 -29.16
C ARG A 20 19.84 9.79 -29.44
N GLU A 21 18.91 9.74 -30.38
CA GLU A 21 18.33 10.94 -31.00
C GLU A 21 16.83 11.12 -30.73
N GLY A 22 16.17 10.14 -30.12
CA GLY A 22 14.74 10.19 -29.81
C GLY A 22 14.37 11.26 -28.78
N LYS A 23 13.07 11.46 -28.57
CA LYS A 23 12.59 12.25 -27.42
C LYS A 23 12.84 11.49 -26.11
N PRO A 24 12.90 12.15 -24.94
CA PRO A 24 13.27 11.49 -23.69
C PRO A 24 12.52 10.18 -23.39
N ARG A 25 11.19 10.18 -23.54
CA ARG A 25 10.36 8.96 -23.38
C ARG A 25 10.71 7.84 -24.37
N GLU A 26 11.02 8.19 -25.61
CA GLU A 26 11.39 7.22 -26.66
C GLU A 26 12.79 6.65 -26.40
N ARG A 27 13.71 7.52 -25.96
CA ARG A 27 15.07 7.15 -25.54
C ARG A 27 15.06 6.21 -24.36
N ALA A 28 14.34 6.53 -23.29
CA ALA A 28 14.22 5.68 -22.11
C ALA A 28 13.70 4.28 -22.48
N LYS A 29 12.67 4.22 -23.34
CA LYS A 29 12.14 2.94 -23.84
C LYS A 29 13.16 2.17 -24.67
N ALA A 30 13.88 2.83 -25.58
CA ALA A 30 14.91 2.20 -26.38
C ALA A 30 16.07 1.68 -25.52
N ILE A 31 16.49 2.42 -24.50
CA ILE A 31 17.54 2.03 -23.56
C ILE A 31 17.13 0.76 -22.78
N ARG A 32 15.91 0.73 -22.20
CA ARG A 32 15.38 -0.48 -21.55
C ARG A 32 15.33 -1.68 -22.49
N MET A 33 14.98 -1.44 -23.76
CA MET A 33 14.96 -2.50 -24.77
C MET A 33 16.37 -3.02 -25.11
N MET A 34 17.40 -2.18 -25.05
CA MET A 34 18.79 -2.64 -25.16
C MET A 34 19.17 -3.52 -23.95
N GLY A 35 18.77 -3.10 -22.75
CA GLY A 35 19.09 -3.78 -21.48
C GLY A 35 18.17 -4.92 -21.07
N ASN A 36 17.50 -5.58 -22.02
CA ASN A 36 16.47 -6.60 -21.77
C ASN A 36 16.81 -7.49 -20.54
N GLU A 37 15.92 -7.46 -19.55
CA GLU A 37 16.22 -7.74 -18.13
C GLU A 37 17.14 -8.97 -17.95
N GLY A 38 18.42 -8.71 -17.66
CA GLY A 38 19.41 -9.71 -17.27
C GLY A 38 20.49 -10.04 -18.29
N GLN A 39 20.50 -9.45 -19.49
CA GLN A 39 21.64 -9.56 -20.41
C GLN A 39 22.65 -8.42 -20.22
N ARG A 40 23.94 -8.74 -20.33
CA ARG A 40 25.03 -7.75 -20.25
C ARG A 40 25.12 -6.96 -21.55
N LEU A 41 25.13 -5.64 -21.44
CA LEU A 41 25.42 -4.76 -22.57
C LEU A 41 26.91 -4.86 -22.93
N THR A 42 27.22 -4.79 -24.23
CA THR A 42 28.60 -4.73 -24.72
C THR A 42 28.66 -3.79 -25.94
N GLY A 43 29.85 -3.27 -26.25
CA GLY A 43 30.04 -2.43 -27.44
C GLY A 43 29.21 -1.14 -27.41
N GLU A 44 28.63 -0.77 -28.53
CA GLU A 44 27.92 0.51 -28.68
C GLU A 44 26.70 0.68 -27.74
N PRO A 45 25.82 -0.32 -27.52
CA PRO A 45 24.74 -0.22 -26.53
C PRO A 45 25.21 0.09 -25.10
N LEU A 46 26.36 -0.46 -24.70
CA LEU A 46 26.94 -0.20 -23.37
C LEU A 46 27.35 1.27 -23.25
N SER A 47 28.07 1.80 -24.24
CA SER A 47 28.48 3.21 -24.25
C SER A 47 27.28 4.16 -24.21
N ILE A 48 26.20 3.86 -24.96
CA ILE A 48 24.98 4.69 -24.96
C ILE A 48 24.30 4.68 -23.59
N ALA A 49 24.22 3.52 -22.95
CA ALA A 49 23.64 3.42 -21.61
C ALA A 49 24.50 4.16 -20.57
N ILE A 50 25.83 4.10 -20.64
CA ILE A 50 26.73 4.86 -19.75
C ILE A 50 26.53 6.37 -19.95
N GLU A 51 26.48 6.85 -21.20
CA GLU A 51 26.19 8.27 -21.50
C GLU A 51 24.83 8.70 -20.93
N ALA A 52 23.82 7.84 -21.03
CA ALA A 52 22.46 8.12 -20.57
C ALA A 52 22.31 8.21 -19.05
N LEU A 53 23.26 7.71 -18.24
CA LEU A 53 23.27 7.89 -16.79
C LEU A 53 23.35 9.37 -16.37
N PHE A 54 23.93 10.20 -17.23
CA PHE A 54 24.14 11.63 -16.99
C PHE A 54 23.22 12.50 -17.84
N ASP A 55 22.11 11.94 -18.33
CA ASP A 55 21.12 12.70 -19.07
C ASP A 55 20.45 13.78 -18.20
N ALA A 56 19.95 14.82 -18.85
CA ALA A 56 19.16 15.86 -18.18
C ALA A 56 17.77 15.36 -17.78
N ASP A 57 17.26 14.34 -18.47
CA ASP A 57 15.96 13.73 -18.19
C ASP A 57 16.10 12.52 -17.25
N ALA A 58 15.35 12.54 -16.14
CA ALA A 58 15.45 11.52 -15.10
C ALA A 58 14.95 10.14 -15.57
N ASP A 59 13.96 10.07 -16.46
CA ASP A 59 13.44 8.80 -16.99
C ASP A 59 14.50 8.09 -17.84
N VAL A 60 15.27 8.88 -18.61
CA VAL A 60 16.40 8.38 -19.39
C VAL A 60 17.50 7.84 -18.47
N CYS A 61 17.81 8.56 -17.39
CA CYS A 61 18.77 8.11 -16.38
C CYS A 61 18.31 6.81 -15.71
N LEU A 62 17.04 6.70 -15.32
CA LEU A 62 16.50 5.49 -14.69
C LEU A 62 16.56 4.28 -15.62
N ALA A 63 16.16 4.45 -16.89
CA ALA A 63 16.28 3.42 -17.90
C ALA A 63 17.73 2.93 -18.07
N ALA A 64 18.70 3.83 -18.00
CA ALA A 64 20.12 3.50 -18.05
C ALA A 64 20.59 2.67 -16.84
N VAL A 65 20.18 3.06 -15.62
CA VAL A 65 20.50 2.31 -14.40
C VAL A 65 19.96 0.88 -14.47
N GLU A 66 18.71 0.71 -14.87
CA GLU A 66 18.07 -0.61 -15.02
C GLU A 66 18.80 -1.48 -16.05
N SER A 67 19.17 -0.89 -17.19
CA SER A 67 19.82 -1.59 -18.29
C SER A 67 21.27 -1.99 -17.97
N LEU A 68 21.93 -1.25 -17.07
CA LEU A 68 23.32 -1.47 -16.68
C LEU A 68 23.49 -2.33 -15.43
N ALA A 69 22.41 -2.67 -14.71
CA ALA A 69 22.49 -3.44 -13.47
C ALA A 69 23.27 -4.77 -13.63
N GLY A 70 23.11 -5.45 -14.78
CA GLY A 70 23.84 -6.70 -15.08
C GLY A 70 25.34 -6.53 -15.37
N ASN A 71 25.81 -5.31 -15.61
CA ASN A 71 27.21 -5.00 -15.95
C ASN A 71 28.06 -4.65 -14.72
N VAL A 72 27.45 -4.29 -13.58
CA VAL A 72 28.13 -3.77 -12.36
C VAL A 72 29.19 -4.73 -11.79
N LEU A 73 29.03 -6.05 -11.96
CA LEU A 73 30.01 -7.05 -11.48
C LEU A 73 31.20 -7.25 -12.43
N THR A 74 31.13 -6.72 -13.65
CA THR A 74 32.11 -7.04 -14.70
C THR A 74 32.68 -5.85 -15.44
N ASP A 75 32.12 -4.65 -15.23
CA ASP A 75 32.54 -3.43 -15.90
C ASP A 75 32.82 -2.32 -14.87
N GLN A 76 34.09 -1.95 -14.76
CA GLN A 76 34.54 -0.96 -13.78
C GLN A 76 34.04 0.45 -14.13
N GLU A 77 33.86 0.77 -15.41
CA GLU A 77 33.37 2.09 -15.83
C GLU A 77 31.93 2.30 -15.33
N VAL A 78 31.10 1.26 -15.39
CA VAL A 78 29.73 1.28 -14.84
C VAL A 78 29.75 1.48 -13.32
N VAL A 79 30.65 0.79 -12.61
CA VAL A 79 30.80 0.95 -11.14
C VAL A 79 31.19 2.39 -10.80
N ASP A 80 32.15 2.96 -11.53
CA ASP A 80 32.64 4.32 -11.29
C ASP A 80 31.54 5.36 -11.56
N CYS A 81 30.76 5.21 -12.63
CA CYS A 81 29.63 6.10 -12.93
C CYS A 81 28.51 5.99 -11.87
N PHE A 82 28.18 4.78 -11.42
CA PHE A 82 27.18 4.60 -10.35
C PHE A 82 27.68 5.22 -9.03
N ALA A 83 28.98 5.10 -8.75
CA ALA A 83 29.60 5.73 -7.60
C ALA A 83 29.58 7.26 -7.67
N GLU A 84 29.75 7.84 -8.85
CA GLU A 84 29.60 9.27 -9.10
C GLU A 84 28.16 9.72 -8.82
N ILE A 85 27.16 9.01 -9.35
CA ILE A 85 25.73 9.29 -9.11
C ILE A 85 25.39 9.27 -7.62
N LEU A 86 25.87 8.29 -6.87
CA LEU A 86 25.59 8.22 -5.44
C LEU A 86 26.16 9.42 -4.66
N ARG A 87 27.32 9.93 -5.10
CA ARG A 87 28.02 11.07 -4.46
C ARG A 87 27.51 12.43 -4.91
N ASP A 88 26.87 12.51 -6.07
CA ASP A 88 26.30 13.74 -6.59
C ASP A 88 25.01 14.09 -5.83
N GLU A 89 25.09 15.08 -4.94
CA GLU A 89 23.94 15.54 -4.16
C GLU A 89 22.90 16.29 -4.99
N ASP A 90 23.29 16.84 -6.15
CA ASP A 90 22.42 17.57 -7.07
C ASP A 90 21.72 16.65 -8.08
N LYS A 91 22.16 15.39 -8.19
CA LYS A 91 21.52 14.38 -9.04
C LYS A 91 20.13 14.03 -8.50
N ASP A 92 19.20 13.81 -9.41
CA ASP A 92 17.82 13.42 -9.10
C ASP A 92 17.77 12.28 -8.07
N TRP A 93 17.02 12.52 -6.99
CA TRP A 93 16.94 11.61 -5.85
C TRP A 93 16.48 10.20 -6.25
N VAL A 94 15.54 10.08 -7.19
CA VAL A 94 14.99 8.78 -7.62
C VAL A 94 16.05 7.98 -8.36
N VAL A 95 16.87 8.65 -9.19
CA VAL A 95 18.02 8.03 -9.88
C VAL A 95 19.04 7.54 -8.87
N ARG A 96 19.37 8.36 -7.86
CA ARG A 96 20.33 7.98 -6.79
C ARG A 96 19.83 6.80 -5.96
N LEU A 97 18.54 6.77 -5.63
CA LEU A 97 17.91 5.69 -4.89
C LEU A 97 17.92 4.39 -5.70
N LYS A 98 17.60 4.45 -7.00
CA LYS A 98 17.62 3.27 -7.89
C LYS A 98 19.02 2.69 -8.04
N VAL A 99 20.05 3.52 -8.11
CA VAL A 99 21.46 3.06 -8.08
C VAL A 99 21.78 2.40 -6.74
N ALA A 100 21.32 2.97 -5.62
CA ALA A 100 21.48 2.37 -4.31
C ALA A 100 20.82 0.99 -4.23
N ASP A 101 19.62 0.81 -4.80
CA ASP A 101 18.92 -0.47 -4.86
C ASP A 101 19.76 -1.56 -5.54
N VAL A 102 20.35 -1.24 -6.70
CA VAL A 102 21.21 -2.18 -7.44
C VAL A 102 22.36 -2.67 -6.57
N PHE A 103 23.01 -1.77 -5.81
CA PHE A 103 24.09 -2.16 -4.91
C PHE A 103 23.62 -3.02 -3.73
N VAL A 104 22.45 -2.75 -3.17
CA VAL A 104 21.87 -3.58 -2.09
C VAL A 104 21.53 -4.98 -2.58
N GLU A 105 20.95 -5.10 -3.77
CA GLU A 105 20.60 -6.38 -4.38
C GLU A 105 21.85 -7.22 -4.68
N LEU A 106 22.90 -6.61 -5.23
CA LEU A 106 24.17 -7.28 -5.52
C LEU A 106 24.88 -7.75 -4.25
N GLY A 107 24.93 -6.91 -3.20
CA GLY A 107 25.52 -7.27 -1.91
C GLY A 107 24.77 -8.39 -1.18
N SER A 108 23.51 -8.64 -1.53
CA SER A 108 22.67 -9.70 -0.97
C SER A 108 22.75 -11.03 -1.74
N SER A 109 23.48 -11.08 -2.87
CA SER A 109 23.57 -12.27 -3.74
C SER A 109 24.57 -13.32 -3.22
N GLU A 110 24.34 -14.61 -3.51
CA GLU A 110 25.24 -15.73 -3.14
C GLU A 110 26.58 -15.75 -3.90
N GLN A 111 26.95 -14.66 -4.59
CA GLN A 111 28.21 -14.53 -5.32
C GLN A 111 29.21 -13.53 -4.68
N PRO A 112 29.54 -13.63 -3.38
CA PRO A 112 30.45 -12.68 -2.73
C PRO A 112 31.88 -12.77 -3.27
N ALA A 113 32.25 -13.84 -3.98
CA ALA A 113 33.58 -14.01 -4.57
C ALA A 113 33.82 -13.19 -5.86
N ALA A 114 32.77 -12.57 -6.43
CA ALA A 114 32.84 -11.81 -7.68
C ALA A 114 32.76 -10.28 -7.49
N MET A 115 32.57 -9.79 -6.26
CA MET A 115 32.48 -8.36 -5.99
C MET A 115 33.86 -7.70 -6.01
N SER A 116 34.00 -6.58 -6.72
CA SER A 116 35.25 -5.80 -6.71
C SER A 116 35.45 -5.14 -5.33
N PRO A 117 36.69 -4.95 -4.86
CA PRO A 117 36.96 -4.25 -3.60
C PRO A 117 36.35 -2.84 -3.53
N ASP A 118 36.22 -2.17 -4.68
CA ASP A 118 35.63 -0.83 -4.78
C ASP A 118 34.12 -0.86 -4.56
N LEU A 119 33.43 -1.90 -5.06
CA LEU A 119 32.00 -2.13 -4.84
C LEU A 119 31.66 -2.31 -3.36
N ASP A 120 32.46 -3.13 -2.66
CA ASP A 120 32.33 -3.36 -1.22
C ASP A 120 32.57 -2.09 -0.39
N SER A 121 33.49 -1.23 -0.83
CA SER A 121 33.74 0.06 -0.19
C SER A 121 32.55 1.00 -0.37
N LEU A 122 31.99 1.07 -1.58
CA LEU A 122 30.84 1.94 -1.90
C LEU A 122 29.59 1.59 -1.09
N ILE A 123 29.29 0.29 -0.95
CA ILE A 123 28.17 -0.19 -0.12
C ILE A 123 28.35 0.24 1.34
N LYS A 124 29.59 0.25 1.85
CA LYS A 124 29.90 0.61 3.25
C LYS A 124 30.00 2.10 3.51
N GLU A 125 30.34 2.91 2.50
CA GLU A 125 30.61 4.34 2.69
C GLU A 125 29.43 5.23 2.31
N SER A 126 28.64 4.85 1.31
CA SER A 126 27.54 5.66 0.79
C SER A 126 26.37 5.75 1.79
N GLU A 127 26.04 6.97 2.22
CA GLU A 127 25.00 7.20 3.22
C GLU A 127 23.60 6.85 2.71
N ILE A 128 23.29 7.18 1.45
CA ILE A 128 22.02 6.79 0.83
C ILE A 128 21.88 5.27 0.69
N VAL A 129 22.98 4.54 0.45
CA VAL A 129 22.97 3.07 0.43
C VAL A 129 22.73 2.52 1.83
N LYS A 130 23.36 3.06 2.87
CA LYS A 130 23.11 2.65 4.27
C LYS A 130 21.67 2.93 4.70
N GLN A 131 21.14 4.10 4.34
CA GLN A 131 19.75 4.46 4.63
C GLN A 131 18.80 3.50 3.93
N ASN A 132 19.04 3.21 2.64
CA ASN A 132 18.24 2.25 1.89
C ASN A 132 18.35 0.83 2.45
N ILE A 133 19.55 0.37 2.87
CA ILE A 133 19.72 -0.90 3.60
C ILE A 133 18.96 -0.90 4.91
N ALA A 134 19.03 0.17 5.70
CA ALA A 134 18.33 0.27 6.98
C ALA A 134 16.80 0.24 6.77
N GLN A 135 16.31 0.93 5.74
CA GLN A 135 14.90 0.97 5.37
C GLN A 135 14.44 -0.41 4.85
N LYS A 136 15.20 -1.03 3.96
CA LYS A 136 14.92 -2.39 3.47
C LYS A 136 15.07 -3.47 4.55
N THR A 137 16.02 -3.33 5.47
CA THR A 137 16.17 -4.23 6.64
C THR A 137 14.99 -4.06 7.60
N ALA A 138 14.52 -2.83 7.81
CA ALA A 138 13.28 -2.55 8.52
C ALA A 138 12.04 -3.10 7.79
N GLN A 139 12.10 -3.23 6.45
CA GLN A 139 11.07 -3.83 5.59
C GLN A 139 11.30 -5.33 5.26
N GLY A 140 12.33 -5.97 5.81
CA GLY A 140 12.63 -7.40 5.62
C GLY A 140 13.28 -7.82 4.29
N ILE A 141 13.75 -6.90 3.45
CA ILE A 141 14.34 -7.20 2.13
C ILE A 141 15.87 -7.11 2.21
N GLY A 142 16.56 -8.21 2.52
CA GLY A 142 18.02 -8.27 2.41
C GLY A 142 18.71 -9.18 3.42
N ASN A 143 18.68 -10.49 3.17
CA ASN A 143 19.81 -11.42 3.34
C ASN A 143 19.36 -12.86 3.10
N ALA A 144 19.95 -13.50 2.09
CA ALA A 144 19.89 -14.93 1.86
C ALA A 144 20.83 -15.67 2.84
N GLN A 145 20.36 -15.82 4.07
CA GLN A 145 20.63 -17.02 4.86
C GLN A 145 19.28 -17.43 5.45
N SER A 146 18.94 -18.71 5.33
CA SER A 146 17.70 -19.33 5.81
C SER A 146 17.57 -19.28 7.34
N ARG A 147 17.43 -18.07 7.90
CA ARG A 147 16.54 -17.82 9.02
C ARG A 147 15.18 -17.62 8.38
N GLU A 148 14.16 -18.34 8.83
CA GLU A 148 12.78 -17.99 8.50
C GLU A 148 12.63 -16.48 8.73
N GLN A 149 12.46 -15.71 7.66
CA GLN A 149 12.29 -14.26 7.79
C GLN A 149 10.96 -14.06 8.47
N THR A 150 10.99 -13.76 9.76
CA THR A 150 9.79 -13.39 10.49
C THR A 150 9.45 -11.94 10.20
N ARG A 151 8.16 -11.60 10.05
CA ARG A 151 7.71 -10.20 9.91
C ARG A 151 7.34 -9.59 11.26
N ASP A 152 7.49 -8.26 11.35
CA ASP A 152 7.07 -7.49 12.52
C ASP A 152 5.54 -7.35 12.55
N PRO A 153 4.85 -7.89 13.57
CA PRO A 153 3.40 -7.81 13.66
C PRO A 153 2.87 -6.39 13.83
N ARG A 154 3.70 -5.41 14.22
CA ARG A 154 3.30 -4.00 14.36
C ARG A 154 3.20 -3.28 13.01
N LEU A 155 3.93 -3.77 12.00
CA LEU A 155 3.93 -3.22 10.64
C LEU A 155 3.01 -4.03 9.74
N TRP A 156 3.04 -5.36 9.90
CA TRP A 156 2.23 -6.29 9.14
C TRP A 156 1.58 -7.26 10.12
N PRO A 157 0.37 -6.96 10.62
CA PRO A 157 -0.29 -7.72 11.69
C PRO A 157 -0.98 -8.99 11.21
N PHE A 158 -1.47 -9.76 12.18
CA PHE A 158 -2.29 -10.95 12.07
C PHE A 158 -1.63 -12.16 11.42
N SER A 159 -2.19 -13.34 11.64
CA SER A 159 -1.72 -14.61 11.10
C SER A 159 -1.60 -14.63 9.57
N GLU A 160 -0.77 -15.51 9.01
CA GLU A 160 -0.65 -15.71 7.56
C GLU A 160 -1.98 -16.12 6.90
N THR A 161 -2.87 -16.77 7.66
CA THR A 161 -4.20 -17.18 7.21
C THR A 161 -5.29 -16.13 7.47
N SER A 162 -4.92 -14.94 7.96
CA SER A 162 -5.84 -13.82 8.11
C SER A 162 -6.44 -13.43 6.77
N ILE A 163 -7.68 -12.95 6.78
CA ILE A 163 -8.33 -12.36 5.60
C ILE A 163 -7.52 -11.23 4.98
N TRP A 164 -6.73 -10.52 5.81
CA TRP A 164 -5.91 -9.40 5.39
C TRP A 164 -4.64 -9.86 4.69
N ASN A 165 -4.13 -11.04 5.02
CA ASN A 165 -2.82 -11.51 4.53
C ASN A 165 -2.93 -12.56 3.42
N MET A 166 -4.14 -13.04 3.13
CA MET A 166 -4.38 -14.09 2.14
C MET A 166 -4.43 -13.49 0.73
N PRO A 167 -3.51 -13.87 -0.18
CA PRO A 167 -3.63 -13.50 -1.59
C PRO A 167 -4.83 -14.19 -2.24
N ILE A 168 -5.35 -13.58 -3.29
CA ILE A 168 -6.36 -14.18 -4.14
C ILE A 168 -5.80 -15.47 -4.73
N GLY A 169 -6.61 -16.53 -4.75
CA GLY A 169 -6.22 -17.82 -5.31
C GLY A 169 -6.76 -18.06 -6.73
N ASP A 170 -6.14 -18.99 -7.45
CA ASP A 170 -6.56 -19.40 -8.80
C ASP A 170 -7.96 -20.08 -8.85
N GLY A 171 -8.51 -20.44 -7.68
CA GLY A 171 -9.87 -20.96 -7.53
C GLY A 171 -10.94 -19.87 -7.40
N ALA A 172 -10.57 -18.58 -7.42
CA ALA A 172 -11.49 -17.47 -7.25
C ALA A 172 -12.59 -17.43 -8.34
N VAL A 173 -13.84 -17.28 -7.89
CA VAL A 173 -15.02 -17.09 -8.74
C VAL A 173 -15.44 -15.63 -8.63
N TYR A 174 -15.58 -14.97 -9.78
CA TYR A 174 -15.78 -13.53 -9.84
C TYR A 174 -17.18 -13.16 -10.32
N VAL A 175 -17.81 -12.21 -9.63
CA VAL A 175 -19.04 -11.54 -10.05
C VAL A 175 -18.77 -10.06 -10.17
N HIS A 176 -19.01 -9.46 -11.34
CA HIS A 176 -18.75 -8.04 -11.55
C HIS A 176 -19.56 -7.19 -10.55
N ALA A 177 -18.88 -6.33 -9.76
CA ALA A 177 -19.52 -5.59 -8.66
C ALA A 177 -20.43 -4.46 -9.18
N LYS A 178 -20.18 -3.99 -10.42
CA LYS A 178 -20.95 -2.94 -11.11
C LYS A 178 -21.05 -1.65 -10.29
N ILE A 179 -19.96 -1.34 -9.59
CA ILE A 179 -19.80 -0.09 -8.86
C ILE A 179 -19.93 1.06 -9.86
N LYS A 180 -20.81 2.01 -9.56
CA LYS A 180 -21.01 3.18 -10.41
C LYS A 180 -19.77 4.09 -10.36
N PRO A 181 -19.46 4.79 -11.47
CA PRO A 181 -18.52 5.91 -11.44
C PRO A 181 -18.94 6.93 -10.37
N ALA A 182 -18.03 7.30 -9.47
CA ALA A 182 -18.23 8.44 -8.58
C ALA A 182 -18.13 9.75 -9.38
N GLU A 183 -19.02 10.69 -9.11
CA GLU A 183 -19.14 11.96 -9.83
C GLU A 183 -18.79 13.18 -8.97
N GLU A 184 -18.94 13.14 -7.64
CA GLU A 184 -18.68 14.31 -6.78
C GLU A 184 -17.20 14.56 -6.47
N ARG A 185 -16.38 13.50 -6.35
CA ARG A 185 -14.93 13.62 -6.06
C ARG A 185 -14.13 12.43 -6.58
N GLY A 186 -12.85 12.65 -6.91
CA GLY A 186 -11.97 11.62 -7.46
C GLY A 186 -11.67 10.47 -6.49
N LEU A 187 -11.27 10.79 -5.27
CA LEU A 187 -11.08 9.84 -4.16
C LEU A 187 -11.12 10.65 -2.84
N THR A 188 -11.66 10.03 -1.79
CA THR A 188 -11.38 10.45 -0.40
C THR A 188 -10.63 9.33 0.32
N VAL A 189 -10.06 9.63 1.47
CA VAL A 189 -9.57 8.60 2.39
C VAL A 189 -10.53 8.45 3.56
N ASP A 190 -10.51 7.28 4.19
CA ASP A 190 -10.94 7.11 5.56
C ASP A 190 -9.70 6.80 6.41
N GLU A 191 -9.49 7.54 7.48
CA GLU A 191 -8.24 7.47 8.23
C GLU A 191 -8.41 6.63 9.49
N ASP A 192 -7.71 5.51 9.53
CA ASP A 192 -7.58 4.72 10.75
C ASP A 192 -6.44 5.28 11.60
N TYR A 193 -6.72 5.43 12.89
CA TYR A 193 -5.75 5.88 13.87
C TYR A 193 -4.99 4.71 14.44
N ILE A 194 -3.75 4.52 13.96
CA ILE A 194 -2.97 3.32 14.28
C ILE A 194 -1.84 3.66 15.24
N VAL A 195 -1.99 3.20 16.49
CA VAL A 195 -1.10 3.54 17.60
C VAL A 195 -0.34 2.27 18.04
N MET A 196 0.80 2.03 17.41
CA MET A 196 1.67 0.86 17.65
C MET A 196 2.85 1.18 18.61
N THR A 197 2.59 2.03 19.60
CA THR A 197 3.56 2.54 20.59
C THR A 197 3.21 2.04 21.99
N PRO A 198 3.40 0.73 22.29
CA PRO A 198 2.93 0.12 23.53
C PRO A 198 3.62 0.66 24.80
N ASP A 199 4.78 1.29 24.65
CA ASP A 199 5.54 1.91 25.75
C ASP A 199 5.11 3.37 26.04
N ALA A 200 4.15 3.91 25.29
CA ALA A 200 3.62 5.25 25.51
C ALA A 200 2.82 5.35 26.84
N PRO A 201 2.60 6.57 27.38
CA PRO A 201 1.71 6.76 28.52
C PRO A 201 0.33 6.16 28.26
N VAL A 202 -0.24 5.49 29.28
CA VAL A 202 -1.61 5.00 29.22
C VAL A 202 -2.57 6.17 29.43
N VAL A 203 -3.46 6.38 28.47
CA VAL A 203 -4.44 7.46 28.44
C VAL A 203 -5.84 6.90 28.63
N GLU A 204 -6.66 7.58 29.44
CA GLU A 204 -8.08 7.27 29.58
C GLU A 204 -8.85 7.75 28.33
N VAL A 205 -9.66 6.86 27.77
CA VAL A 205 -10.59 7.15 26.67
C VAL A 205 -11.99 7.16 27.23
N HIS A 206 -12.66 8.30 27.15
CA HIS A 206 -13.96 8.55 27.76
C HIS A 206 -15.10 8.37 26.76
N TYR A 207 -16.24 7.90 27.24
CA TYR A 207 -17.44 7.81 26.42
C TYR A 207 -17.92 9.19 25.97
N ASN A 208 -18.23 9.32 24.69
CA ASN A 208 -18.84 10.49 24.08
C ASN A 208 -19.94 10.06 23.10
N ASP A 209 -21.15 10.60 23.25
CA ASP A 209 -22.34 10.23 22.47
C ASP A 209 -22.51 11.05 21.18
N ALA A 210 -21.47 11.79 20.76
CA ALA A 210 -21.48 12.57 19.54
C ALA A 210 -21.57 11.69 18.29
N GLY A 211 -20.89 10.53 18.30
CA GLY A 211 -20.85 9.63 17.15
C GLY A 211 -20.52 10.38 15.86
N TRP A 212 -21.33 10.21 14.82
CA TRP A 212 -21.20 10.93 13.54
C TRP A 212 -22.18 12.10 13.36
N ASP A 213 -22.73 12.64 14.46
CA ASP A 213 -23.54 13.86 14.39
C ASP A 213 -22.64 15.10 14.32
N SER A 214 -22.58 15.73 13.14
CA SER A 214 -21.79 16.95 12.88
C SER A 214 -22.19 18.15 13.73
N ARG A 215 -23.31 18.08 14.45
CA ARG A 215 -23.80 19.13 15.37
C ARG A 215 -23.33 18.92 16.81
N LYS A 216 -22.74 17.77 17.13
CA LYS A 216 -22.23 17.44 18.47
C LYS A 216 -20.71 17.54 18.53
N ASN A 217 -20.18 17.69 19.74
CA ASN A 217 -18.75 17.84 19.97
C ASN A 217 -18.10 16.51 20.36
N ARG A 218 -17.30 15.92 19.46
CA ARG A 218 -16.50 14.73 19.74
C ARG A 218 -15.36 14.97 20.73
N LEU A 219 -14.98 16.23 20.99
CA LEU A 219 -13.85 16.58 21.85
C LEU A 219 -14.16 16.56 23.35
N ASP A 220 -15.43 16.39 23.72
CA ASP A 220 -15.83 16.33 25.12
C ASP A 220 -15.39 14.99 25.74
N THR A 221 -14.53 15.07 26.76
CA THR A 221 -13.99 13.94 27.51
C THR A 221 -14.56 13.84 28.92
N SER A 222 -15.66 14.55 29.22
CA SER A 222 -16.30 14.55 30.54
C SER A 222 -17.13 13.30 30.87
N GLY A 223 -17.35 12.43 29.88
CA GLY A 223 -18.05 11.16 30.06
C GLY A 223 -17.29 10.16 30.94
N PRO A 224 -17.92 9.02 31.29
CA PRO A 224 -17.25 7.96 32.04
C PRO A 224 -16.09 7.37 31.22
N VAL A 225 -15.05 6.87 31.89
CA VAL A 225 -13.97 6.12 31.23
C VAL A 225 -14.55 4.86 30.59
N LEU A 226 -14.30 4.69 29.30
CA LEU A 226 -14.72 3.54 28.50
C LEU A 226 -13.63 2.46 28.50
N PHE A 227 -12.37 2.88 28.31
CA PHE A 227 -11.17 2.03 28.37
C PHE A 227 -9.91 2.89 28.51
N SER A 228 -8.73 2.25 28.56
CA SER A 228 -7.45 2.94 28.58
C SER A 228 -6.43 2.23 27.68
N VAL A 229 -5.64 3.01 26.93
CA VAL A 229 -4.68 2.52 25.93
C VAL A 229 -3.42 3.37 25.90
N PRO A 230 -2.24 2.83 25.50
CA PRO A 230 -1.04 3.63 25.26
C PRO A 230 -1.23 4.61 24.11
N ILE A 231 -1.01 5.91 24.34
CA ILE A 231 -1.06 6.95 23.30
C ILE A 231 0.06 7.97 23.57
N PRO A 232 0.94 8.26 22.60
CA PRO A 232 1.96 9.30 22.73
C PRO A 232 1.35 10.68 23.00
N ASP A 233 1.97 11.48 23.86
CA ASP A 233 1.39 12.76 24.30
C ASP A 233 1.11 13.73 23.14
N ASP A 234 1.92 13.69 22.09
CA ASP A 234 1.84 14.55 20.91
C ASP A 234 0.84 14.09 19.85
N PHE A 235 0.27 12.88 19.98
CA PHE A 235 -0.77 12.42 19.05
C PHE A 235 -2.12 13.07 19.36
N VAL A 236 -2.46 14.12 18.60
CA VAL A 236 -3.69 14.92 18.75
C VAL A 236 -4.61 14.71 17.55
N VAL A 237 -5.89 14.42 17.80
CA VAL A 237 -6.91 14.15 16.80
C VAL A 237 -8.11 15.06 17.03
N HIS A 238 -8.32 16.04 16.14
CA HIS A 238 -9.24 17.15 16.32
C HIS A 238 -9.83 17.62 14.97
N PRO A 239 -11.04 18.24 14.93
CA PRO A 239 -11.63 18.77 13.68
C PRO A 239 -10.75 19.65 12.79
N GLY A 240 -9.74 20.29 13.39
CA GLY A 240 -8.78 21.14 12.70
C GLY A 240 -7.67 20.39 11.96
N ASN A 241 -7.53 19.07 12.14
CA ASN A 241 -6.48 18.29 11.47
C ASN A 241 -6.96 16.99 10.80
N TRP A 242 -8.16 16.50 11.09
CA TRP A 242 -8.73 15.37 10.35
C TRP A 242 -9.33 15.77 8.99
N ILE A 243 -9.46 14.80 8.09
CA ILE A 243 -10.10 14.99 6.79
C ILE A 243 -11.60 14.73 6.90
N GLY A 244 -12.41 15.58 6.25
CA GLY A 244 -13.87 15.44 6.21
C GLY A 244 -14.60 16.07 7.40
N GLY A 245 -15.94 16.03 7.34
CA GLY A 245 -16.79 16.65 8.37
C GLY A 245 -16.95 15.78 9.62
N THR A 246 -17.17 14.49 9.41
CA THR A 246 -17.43 13.48 10.45
C THR A 246 -16.74 12.17 10.05
N PRO A 247 -15.40 12.10 10.06
CA PRO A 247 -14.68 10.88 9.68
C PRO A 247 -15.09 9.69 10.56
N ASN A 248 -14.87 8.46 10.09
CA ASN A 248 -15.11 7.27 10.89
C ASN A 248 -14.13 7.18 12.06
N ALA A 249 -12.88 7.58 11.83
CA ALA A 249 -11.92 7.84 12.91
C ALA A 249 -11.73 6.59 13.78
N ALA A 250 -11.58 5.42 13.14
CA ALA A 250 -11.42 4.16 13.83
C ALA A 250 -10.02 4.05 14.43
N LEU A 251 -9.93 3.76 15.73
CA LEU A 251 -8.68 3.57 16.46
C LEU A 251 -8.31 2.09 16.49
N ALA A 252 -7.02 1.81 16.34
CA ALA A 252 -6.38 0.57 16.80
C ALA A 252 -5.13 0.91 17.62
N ALA A 253 -5.13 0.55 18.91
CA ALA A 253 -4.01 0.81 19.82
C ALA A 253 -3.45 -0.50 20.40
N LEU A 254 -2.13 -0.66 20.36
CA LEU A 254 -1.42 -1.80 20.93
C LEU A 254 -1.17 -1.60 22.42
N MET A 255 -1.54 -2.59 23.23
CA MET A 255 -1.35 -2.56 24.68
C MET A 255 0.12 -2.86 25.07
N PRO A 256 0.53 -2.53 26.31
CA PRO A 256 1.91 -2.72 26.79
C PRO A 256 2.40 -4.18 26.78
N ASP A 257 1.50 -5.16 26.64
CA ASP A 257 1.86 -6.57 26.49
C ASP A 257 2.40 -6.91 25.09
N GLY A 258 2.39 -5.96 24.15
CA GLY A 258 2.87 -6.14 22.78
C GLY A 258 2.03 -7.10 21.94
N ARG A 259 0.81 -7.45 22.40
CA ARG A 259 -0.03 -8.47 21.77
C ARG A 259 -1.50 -8.08 21.68
N THR A 260 -2.05 -7.42 22.68
CA THR A 260 -3.47 -7.07 22.72
C THR A 260 -3.70 -5.78 21.95
N VAL A 261 -4.58 -5.80 20.95
CA VAL A 261 -5.01 -4.60 20.22
C VAL A 261 -6.41 -4.22 20.67
N VAL A 262 -6.56 -2.97 21.12
CA VAL A 262 -7.84 -2.37 21.50
C VAL A 262 -8.30 -1.46 20.38
N GLN A 263 -9.52 -1.68 19.90
CA GLN A 263 -10.12 -0.92 18.80
C GLN A 263 -11.41 -0.24 19.24
N SER A 264 -11.66 0.99 18.78
CA SER A 264 -12.90 1.73 19.07
C SER A 264 -13.08 2.86 18.06
N GLN A 265 -14.26 3.49 18.04
CA GLN A 265 -14.54 4.62 17.16
C GLN A 265 -15.80 5.42 17.61
N PRO A 266 -16.03 6.62 17.04
CA PRO A 266 -15.02 7.48 16.43
C PRO A 266 -14.12 8.03 17.53
N PHE A 267 -12.80 8.01 17.30
CA PHE A 267 -11.83 8.50 18.27
C PHE A 267 -11.55 10.00 18.09
N ALA A 268 -11.37 10.71 19.19
CA ALA A 268 -10.83 12.06 19.17
C ALA A 268 -9.93 12.30 20.39
N ARG A 269 -8.95 13.19 20.24
CA ARG A 269 -8.08 13.65 21.31
C ARG A 269 -7.79 15.14 21.16
N PRO A 270 -8.41 16.00 21.97
CA PRO A 270 -8.41 17.45 21.73
C PRO A 270 -7.06 18.14 21.94
N GLU A 271 -6.25 17.66 22.88
CA GLU A 271 -5.05 18.37 23.33
C GLU A 271 -3.90 17.43 23.71
N VAL A 272 -2.69 17.96 23.65
CA VAL A 272 -1.44 17.26 23.98
C VAL A 272 -1.47 16.79 25.44
N GLY A 273 -1.16 15.52 25.67
CA GLY A 273 -1.14 14.91 27.01
C GLY A 273 -2.52 14.80 27.69
N GLY A 274 -3.59 15.24 27.02
CA GLY A 274 -4.96 15.19 27.55
C GLY A 274 -5.63 13.82 27.39
N PRO A 275 -6.79 13.63 28.04
CA PRO A 275 -7.64 12.46 27.81
C PRO A 275 -8.18 12.43 26.38
N ALA A 276 -8.69 11.28 25.97
CA ALA A 276 -9.33 11.09 24.67
C ALA A 276 -10.80 10.70 24.83
N SER A 277 -11.54 10.65 23.72
CA SER A 277 -12.93 10.25 23.68
C SER A 277 -13.20 9.20 22.60
N SER A 278 -14.21 8.36 22.82
CA SER A 278 -14.79 7.50 21.81
C SER A 278 -16.24 7.12 22.14
N MET A 279 -16.95 6.47 21.22
CA MET A 279 -18.36 6.13 21.43
C MET A 279 -18.58 4.64 21.65
N ILE A 280 -17.92 3.78 20.87
CA ILE A 280 -18.21 2.35 20.85
C ILE A 280 -17.36 1.61 21.89
N ASP A 281 -17.97 0.67 22.61
CA ASP A 281 -17.26 -0.24 23.51
C ASP A 281 -16.07 -0.91 22.79
N PRO A 282 -14.91 -1.05 23.46
CA PRO A 282 -13.70 -1.51 22.79
C PRO A 282 -13.85 -2.94 22.26
N VAL A 283 -13.44 -3.14 21.02
CA VAL A 283 -13.24 -4.48 20.44
C VAL A 283 -11.79 -4.87 20.67
N ILE A 284 -11.58 -5.97 21.39
CA ILE A 284 -10.26 -6.44 21.80
C ILE A 284 -9.89 -7.66 20.96
N VAL A 285 -8.74 -7.60 20.27
CA VAL A 285 -8.24 -8.69 19.44
C VAL A 285 -6.77 -8.99 19.73
N ASP A 286 -6.31 -10.15 19.26
CA ASP A 286 -4.91 -10.56 19.32
C ASP A 286 -4.20 -10.10 18.04
N LEU A 287 -3.08 -9.39 18.17
CA LEU A 287 -2.22 -8.95 17.06
C LEU A 287 -1.73 -10.14 16.20
N TYR A 288 -1.70 -11.35 16.77
CA TYR A 288 -1.32 -12.60 16.11
C TYR A 288 -2.53 -13.41 15.61
N GLY A 289 -3.75 -12.91 15.82
CA GLY A 289 -5.00 -13.59 15.50
C GLY A 289 -5.42 -13.53 14.03
N ASP A 290 -6.72 -13.68 13.77
CA ASP A 290 -7.29 -13.54 12.43
C ASP A 290 -7.49 -12.09 12.00
N GLY A 291 -7.62 -11.17 12.96
CA GLY A 291 -7.86 -9.76 12.72
C GLY A 291 -9.21 -9.44 12.09
N ILE A 292 -10.22 -10.32 12.12
CA ILE A 292 -11.49 -10.03 11.43
C ILE A 292 -12.25 -8.91 12.13
N ALA A 293 -12.44 -9.04 13.45
CA ALA A 293 -13.27 -8.12 14.23
C ALA A 293 -12.56 -6.78 14.50
N GLY A 294 -13.34 -5.71 14.52
CA GLY A 294 -12.87 -4.41 14.98
C GLY A 294 -13.94 -3.35 15.01
N ALA A 295 -13.51 -2.10 14.88
CA ALA A 295 -14.32 -0.96 15.19
C ALA A 295 -15.13 -0.40 14.02
N HIS A 296 -14.83 -0.70 12.75
CA HIS A 296 -15.55 -0.11 11.60
C HIS A 296 -17.06 -0.32 11.72
N GLY A 297 -17.84 0.75 11.57
CA GLY A 297 -19.22 0.80 12.08
C GLY A 297 -20.22 0.08 11.19
N GLY A 298 -19.97 0.15 9.89
CA GLY A 298 -20.72 -0.52 8.85
C GLY A 298 -20.49 -2.02 8.88
N SER A 299 -19.24 -2.48 8.99
CA SER A 299 -18.92 -3.92 8.88
C SER A 299 -18.64 -4.66 10.18
N GLY A 300 -18.29 -3.96 11.25
CA GLY A 300 -17.71 -4.54 12.47
C GLY A 300 -16.30 -5.10 12.26
N MET A 301 -15.64 -4.74 11.16
CA MET A 301 -14.32 -5.27 10.79
C MET A 301 -13.17 -4.44 11.36
N SER A 302 -11.97 -5.00 11.28
CA SER A 302 -10.75 -4.43 11.86
C SER A 302 -10.43 -2.99 11.41
N ALA A 303 -10.18 -2.12 12.38
CA ALA A 303 -9.54 -0.82 12.20
C ALA A 303 -8.05 -0.95 11.82
N LEU A 304 -7.39 -2.06 12.17
CA LEU A 304 -5.97 -2.30 11.87
C LEU A 304 -5.69 -3.01 10.52
N GLY A 305 -6.30 -4.17 10.30
CA GLY A 305 -6.11 -4.97 9.10
C GLY A 305 -6.63 -4.26 7.85
N GLY A 306 -5.85 -4.35 6.77
CA GLY A 306 -6.19 -3.78 5.47
C GLY A 306 -6.07 -2.26 5.33
N THR A 307 -5.67 -1.56 6.38
CA THR A 307 -5.27 -0.15 6.32
C THR A 307 -3.95 -0.01 5.57
N ILE A 308 -3.88 0.84 4.55
CA ILE A 308 -2.61 1.17 3.89
C ILE A 308 -1.69 1.84 4.92
N ARG A 309 -0.47 1.32 5.06
CA ARG A 309 0.53 1.76 6.03
C ARG A 309 1.45 2.82 5.43
N VAL A 310 2.02 3.66 6.29
CA VAL A 310 3.11 4.57 5.90
C VAL A 310 4.26 3.76 5.30
N GLY A 311 4.75 4.21 4.15
CA GLY A 311 5.83 3.58 3.38
C GLY A 311 5.37 2.54 2.35
N GLU A 312 4.07 2.23 2.22
CA GLU A 312 3.60 1.26 1.22
C GLU A 312 3.28 1.86 -0.14
N LEU A 313 2.78 3.11 -0.16
CA LEU A 313 2.34 3.81 -1.38
C LEU A 313 3.36 4.88 -1.81
N VAL A 314 4.61 4.46 -1.99
CA VAL A 314 5.78 5.28 -2.40
C VAL A 314 6.44 4.67 -3.66
N PRO A 315 7.36 5.37 -4.37
CA PRO A 315 8.06 4.83 -5.53
C PRO A 315 8.70 3.48 -5.26
N GLY A 316 8.41 2.49 -6.11
CA GLY A 316 8.85 1.11 -5.90
C GLY A 316 8.23 0.39 -4.69
N GLY A 317 7.29 1.04 -3.98
CA GLY A 317 6.55 0.48 -2.86
C GLY A 317 5.68 -0.71 -3.27
N THR A 318 5.27 -1.51 -2.30
CA THR A 318 4.41 -2.67 -2.52
C THR A 318 3.47 -2.84 -1.34
N ILE A 319 2.18 -2.96 -1.62
CA ILE A 319 1.17 -3.35 -0.64
C ILE A 319 1.02 -4.88 -0.71
N ARG A 320 1.20 -5.56 0.42
CA ARG A 320 1.25 -7.04 0.51
C ARG A 320 0.09 -7.64 1.30
N HIS A 321 -1.03 -6.94 1.34
CA HIS A 321 -2.21 -7.34 2.08
C HIS A 321 -3.47 -6.88 1.34
N ALA A 322 -4.60 -7.50 1.67
CA ALA A 322 -5.90 -7.05 1.20
C ALA A 322 -6.19 -5.68 1.79
N LEU A 323 -6.78 -4.79 1.00
CA LEU A 323 -7.12 -3.44 1.41
C LEU A 323 -8.48 -3.39 2.13
N LYS A 324 -8.81 -2.23 2.68
CA LYS A 324 -10.19 -1.83 2.94
C LYS A 324 -10.61 -0.79 1.91
N VAL A 325 -11.92 -0.74 1.62
CA VAL A 325 -12.54 0.30 0.79
C VAL A 325 -13.94 0.65 1.28
N ASN A 326 -14.38 1.87 0.97
CA ASN A 326 -15.77 2.31 1.12
C ASN A 326 -16.34 2.78 -0.23
N ILE A 327 -17.63 2.55 -0.42
CA ILE A 327 -18.37 3.01 -1.60
C ILE A 327 -19.75 3.52 -1.21
N ASN A 328 -20.34 4.39 -2.03
CA ASN A 328 -21.65 4.98 -1.77
C ASN A 328 -22.76 3.91 -1.73
N ALA A 329 -23.38 3.70 -0.58
CA ALA A 329 -24.32 2.60 -0.37
C ALA A 329 -25.63 2.68 -1.18
N PRO A 330 -26.26 3.86 -1.38
CA PRO A 330 -27.46 4.00 -2.20
C PRO A 330 -27.33 3.44 -3.61
N ASP A 331 -26.13 3.45 -4.18
CA ASP A 331 -25.90 3.03 -5.55
C ASP A 331 -25.24 1.65 -5.68
N ASN A 332 -24.44 1.25 -4.68
CA ASN A 332 -23.44 0.21 -4.88
C ASN A 332 -23.53 -0.96 -3.89
N ILE A 333 -24.09 -0.76 -2.68
CA ILE A 333 -24.15 -1.80 -1.65
C ILE A 333 -25.54 -2.40 -1.62
N TYR A 334 -25.62 -3.72 -1.75
CA TYR A 334 -26.88 -4.44 -1.81
C TYR A 334 -27.43 -4.75 -0.42
N TYR A 335 -28.76 -4.74 -0.29
CA TYR A 335 -29.48 -5.20 0.89
C TYR A 335 -30.61 -6.17 0.53
N ASP A 336 -30.77 -7.20 1.35
CA ASP A 336 -32.00 -7.96 1.48
C ASP A 336 -32.26 -8.32 2.94
N GLU A 337 -33.48 -8.78 3.19
CA GLU A 337 -33.95 -9.19 4.52
C GLU A 337 -33.25 -10.46 5.06
N GLU A 338 -32.63 -11.27 4.19
CA GLU A 338 -32.02 -12.55 4.60
C GLU A 338 -30.63 -12.32 5.21
N THR A 339 -29.77 -11.56 4.54
CA THR A 339 -28.41 -11.29 5.04
C THR A 339 -28.26 -9.94 5.73
N ARG A 340 -29.30 -9.11 5.71
CA ARG A 340 -29.29 -7.76 6.31
C ARG A 340 -28.20 -6.84 5.74
N GLY A 341 -27.77 -7.08 4.51
CA GLY A 341 -26.81 -6.20 3.81
C GLY A 341 -25.33 -6.49 4.08
N TYR A 342 -24.99 -7.61 4.71
CA TYR A 342 -23.59 -8.04 4.89
C TYR A 342 -23.37 -9.50 4.49
N ARG A 343 -22.10 -9.85 4.29
CA ARG A 343 -21.60 -11.22 4.06
C ARG A 343 -20.27 -11.41 4.79
N TRP A 344 -19.88 -12.66 5.02
CA TRP A 344 -18.58 -12.95 5.62
C TRP A 344 -17.45 -12.28 4.81
N PRO A 345 -16.45 -11.65 5.47
CA PRO A 345 -16.17 -11.68 6.91
C PRO A 345 -16.79 -10.55 7.74
N ALA A 346 -17.58 -9.65 7.16
CA ALA A 346 -18.29 -8.64 7.95
C ALA A 346 -19.21 -9.28 8.98
N LEU A 347 -19.26 -8.67 10.17
CA LEU A 347 -20.04 -9.11 11.31
C LEU A 347 -21.42 -8.45 11.35
N THR A 348 -21.55 -7.30 10.69
CA THR A 348 -22.76 -6.50 10.60
C THR A 348 -22.80 -5.70 9.30
N ALA A 349 -23.92 -5.01 9.09
CA ALA A 349 -24.07 -3.88 8.17
C ALA A 349 -24.38 -2.61 8.99
N ASP A 350 -24.39 -1.45 8.34
CA ASP A 350 -24.87 -0.21 8.93
C ASP A 350 -26.28 -0.38 9.51
N SER A 351 -26.55 0.27 10.64
CA SER A 351 -27.88 0.24 11.28
C SER A 351 -29.02 0.77 10.40
N TYR A 352 -28.68 1.54 9.35
CA TYR A 352 -29.61 2.07 8.37
C TYR A 352 -29.62 1.32 7.03
N ALA A 353 -28.93 0.17 6.93
CA ALA A 353 -28.78 -0.59 5.69
C ALA A 353 -30.11 -0.86 4.97
N GLU A 354 -31.15 -1.30 5.68
CA GLU A 354 -32.48 -1.56 5.12
C GLU A 354 -33.06 -0.37 4.34
N ARG A 355 -32.72 0.85 4.75
CA ARG A 355 -33.26 2.09 4.19
C ARG A 355 -32.38 2.69 3.11
N SER A 356 -31.06 2.53 3.22
CA SER A 356 -30.10 3.27 2.39
C SER A 356 -29.33 2.41 1.40
N TYR A 357 -29.16 1.11 1.64
CA TYR A 357 -28.40 0.25 0.72
C TYR A 357 -29.25 -0.05 -0.50
N GLY A 358 -28.86 0.50 -1.65
CA GLY A 358 -29.67 0.48 -2.87
C GLY A 358 -29.03 -0.23 -4.07
N GLY A 359 -27.82 -0.78 -3.88
CA GLY A 359 -27.08 -1.56 -4.87
C GLY A 359 -27.88 -2.74 -5.44
N LYS A 360 -27.48 -3.21 -6.63
CA LYS A 360 -28.22 -4.23 -7.40
C LYS A 360 -27.49 -5.56 -7.60
N VAL A 361 -26.23 -5.65 -7.15
CA VAL A 361 -25.44 -6.88 -7.23
C VAL A 361 -25.51 -7.58 -5.87
N PRO A 362 -26.25 -8.71 -5.74
CA PRO A 362 -26.41 -9.40 -4.47
C PRO A 362 -25.09 -9.77 -3.81
N GLU A 363 -24.01 -9.98 -4.55
CA GLU A 363 -22.72 -10.36 -4.00
C GLU A 363 -21.97 -9.16 -3.39
N CYS A 364 -22.29 -7.94 -3.82
CA CYS A 364 -21.66 -6.68 -3.41
C CYS A 364 -22.37 -6.11 -2.18
N ARG A 365 -21.95 -6.55 -1.01
CA ARG A 365 -22.47 -6.19 0.31
C ARG A 365 -21.32 -5.86 1.25
N MET A 366 -21.62 -5.35 2.44
CA MET A 366 -20.61 -5.19 3.48
C MET A 366 -19.85 -6.51 3.70
N GLY A 367 -18.51 -6.45 3.73
CA GLY A 367 -17.62 -7.61 3.79
C GLY A 367 -17.33 -8.30 2.45
N ALA A 368 -17.84 -7.81 1.32
CA ALA A 368 -17.45 -8.35 0.02
C ALA A 368 -15.95 -8.13 -0.23
N LEU A 369 -15.25 -9.19 -0.65
CA LEU A 369 -13.89 -9.10 -1.19
C LEU A 369 -13.96 -8.67 -2.65
N LEU A 370 -13.58 -7.43 -2.94
CA LEU A 370 -13.53 -6.83 -4.26
C LEU A 370 -12.13 -6.94 -4.85
N ALA A 371 -12.01 -7.32 -6.12
CA ALA A 371 -10.72 -7.54 -6.76
C ALA A 371 -10.74 -7.20 -8.24
N LEU A 372 -9.56 -6.84 -8.77
CA LEU A 372 -9.31 -6.85 -10.20
C LEU A 372 -9.01 -8.30 -10.61
N PRO A 373 -9.78 -8.91 -11.51
CA PRO A 373 -9.53 -10.29 -11.89
C PRO A 373 -8.20 -10.49 -12.64
N PRO A 374 -7.57 -11.66 -12.57
CA PRO A 374 -6.24 -11.92 -13.14
C PRO A 374 -6.19 -11.90 -14.67
N TRP A 375 -7.34 -11.99 -15.35
CA TRP A 375 -7.41 -11.85 -16.80
C TRP A 375 -7.36 -10.40 -17.28
N MET A 376 -7.48 -9.43 -16.36
CA MET A 376 -7.27 -8.03 -16.68
C MET A 376 -5.77 -7.74 -16.65
N ASN A 377 -5.19 -7.39 -17.80
CA ASN A 377 -3.80 -7.00 -17.87
C ASN A 377 -3.63 -5.56 -17.37
N ILE A 378 -3.34 -5.41 -16.08
CA ILE A 378 -3.23 -4.10 -15.42
C ILE A 378 -2.17 -3.19 -16.07
N GLU A 379 -1.11 -3.75 -16.66
CA GLU A 379 -0.07 -2.97 -17.36
C GLU A 379 -0.58 -2.36 -18.68
N GLU A 380 -1.68 -2.89 -19.24
CA GLU A 380 -2.31 -2.42 -20.48
C GLU A 380 -3.61 -1.65 -20.22
N MET A 381 -4.04 -1.51 -18.96
CA MET A 381 -5.28 -0.80 -18.60
C MET A 381 -5.15 0.73 -18.76
N GLY A 382 -3.94 1.26 -18.88
CA GLY A 382 -3.70 2.68 -19.15
C GLY A 382 -3.64 3.57 -17.91
N PHE A 383 -3.14 3.03 -16.79
CA PHE A 383 -2.85 3.82 -15.58
C PHE A 383 -1.92 4.98 -15.90
N GLU A 384 -2.25 6.17 -15.41
CA GLU A 384 -1.53 7.42 -15.65
C GLU A 384 -0.51 7.74 -14.56
N THR A 385 -0.65 7.12 -13.39
CA THR A 385 0.22 7.34 -12.22
C THR A 385 0.77 6.01 -11.69
N GLU A 386 2.01 6.04 -11.19
CA GLU A 386 2.61 4.90 -10.48
C GLU A 386 1.81 4.45 -9.25
N PRO A 387 1.32 5.34 -8.35
CA PRO A 387 0.48 4.90 -7.23
C PRO A 387 -0.83 4.24 -7.68
N GLY A 388 -1.42 4.67 -8.80
CA GLY A 388 -2.56 3.98 -9.40
C GLY A 388 -2.24 2.53 -9.78
N LEU A 389 -1.06 2.30 -10.37
CA LEU A 389 -0.59 0.96 -10.71
C LEU A 389 -0.22 0.11 -9.48
N ILE A 390 0.37 0.70 -8.44
CA ILE A 390 0.65 0.02 -7.16
C ILE A 390 -0.66 -0.48 -6.54
N LEU A 391 -1.68 0.38 -6.49
CA LEU A 391 -3.01 0.00 -6.01
C LEU A 391 -3.61 -1.11 -6.88
N ALA A 392 -3.58 -0.97 -8.21
CA ALA A 392 -4.12 -1.98 -9.12
C ALA A 392 -3.48 -3.37 -8.92
N ARG A 393 -2.17 -3.43 -8.68
CA ARG A 393 -1.46 -4.67 -8.31
C ARG A 393 -1.99 -5.25 -7.00
N ALA A 394 -2.13 -4.43 -5.96
CA ALA A 394 -2.70 -4.86 -4.67
C ALA A 394 -4.14 -5.38 -4.79
N PHE A 395 -5.00 -4.69 -5.56
CA PHE A 395 -6.36 -5.13 -5.84
C PHE A 395 -6.43 -6.43 -6.65
N GLN A 396 -5.45 -6.73 -7.50
CA GLN A 396 -5.39 -7.98 -8.25
C GLN A 396 -4.82 -9.14 -7.45
N ASP A 397 -3.84 -8.86 -6.58
CA ASP A 397 -3.12 -9.89 -5.83
C ASP A 397 -3.79 -10.26 -4.52
N TYR A 398 -4.40 -9.29 -3.82
CA TYR A 398 -5.02 -9.49 -2.51
C TYR A 398 -6.48 -9.04 -2.45
N GLY A 399 -6.86 -8.06 -3.27
CA GLY A 399 -8.22 -7.48 -3.26
C GLY A 399 -8.43 -6.47 -2.13
N ALA A 400 -9.68 -6.06 -1.93
CA ALA A 400 -10.09 -5.13 -0.90
C ALA A 400 -11.44 -5.52 -0.30
N TYR A 401 -11.57 -5.46 1.02
CA TYR A 401 -12.85 -5.67 1.70
C TYR A 401 -13.63 -4.37 1.78
N LEU A 402 -14.92 -4.44 1.42
CA LEU A 402 -15.86 -3.34 1.65
C LEU A 402 -16.20 -3.26 3.15
N VAL A 403 -15.83 -2.16 3.82
CA VAL A 403 -15.94 -2.05 5.30
C VAL A 403 -16.90 -0.99 5.83
N ASP A 404 -17.16 0.09 5.07
CA ASP A 404 -18.13 1.14 5.42
C ASP A 404 -18.83 1.73 4.17
N ASP A 405 -19.90 2.50 4.42
CA ASP A 405 -20.53 3.41 3.47
C ASP A 405 -19.79 4.76 3.44
N THR A 406 -19.59 5.35 2.26
CA THR A 406 -19.08 6.71 2.16
C THR A 406 -20.12 7.76 2.56
N ALA A 407 -21.42 7.46 2.46
CA ALA A 407 -22.58 8.34 2.70
C ALA A 407 -22.71 9.55 1.74
N TRP A 408 -21.91 9.59 0.68
CA TRP A 408 -21.98 10.53 -0.45
C TRP A 408 -21.25 9.93 -1.66
N ASP A 409 -21.43 10.53 -2.84
CA ASP A 409 -20.96 9.97 -4.12
C ASP A 409 -19.44 10.09 -4.33
N VAL A 410 -18.70 9.18 -3.69
CA VAL A 410 -17.24 9.09 -3.75
C VAL A 410 -16.79 7.65 -3.50
N TYR A 411 -15.53 7.36 -3.82
CA TYR A 411 -14.81 6.18 -3.33
C TYR A 411 -13.96 6.55 -2.11
N ALA A 412 -13.78 5.62 -1.17
CA ALA A 412 -12.73 5.76 -0.16
C ALA A 412 -11.84 4.53 -0.05
N ILE A 413 -10.60 4.77 0.36
CA ILE A 413 -9.62 3.75 0.75
C ILE A 413 -9.12 4.12 2.14
N GLU A 414 -8.96 3.12 3.00
CA GLU A 414 -8.51 3.28 4.37
C GLU A 414 -7.00 3.45 4.44
N THR A 415 -6.57 4.46 5.17
CA THR A 415 -5.16 4.82 5.29
C THR A 415 -4.75 5.07 6.73
N GLU A 416 -3.50 4.78 7.04
CA GLU A 416 -2.93 5.03 8.36
C GLU A 416 -2.74 6.53 8.63
N TRP A 417 -3.16 6.94 9.83
CA TRP A 417 -2.64 8.10 10.52
C TRP A 417 -2.30 7.73 11.96
N GLY A 418 -1.03 7.79 12.33
CA GLY A 418 -0.58 7.44 13.67
C GLY A 418 0.72 8.13 14.07
N PRO A 419 1.30 7.75 15.21
CA PRO A 419 2.63 8.22 15.63
C PRO A 419 3.74 7.90 14.63
N ALA A 420 3.56 6.90 13.77
CA ALA A 420 4.51 6.53 12.71
C ALA A 420 4.47 7.48 11.50
N GLY A 421 3.44 8.32 11.38
CA GLY A 421 3.22 9.20 10.25
C GLY A 421 1.79 9.16 9.74
N ARG A 422 1.56 9.74 8.57
CA ARG A 422 0.24 9.85 7.95
C ARG A 422 0.37 9.65 6.44
N VAL A 423 -0.31 8.63 5.91
CA VAL A 423 -0.15 8.23 4.50
C VAL A 423 -0.50 9.35 3.54
N VAL A 424 -1.54 10.14 3.81
CA VAL A 424 -1.91 11.26 2.92
C VAL A 424 -0.85 12.36 2.86
N ASP A 425 -0.09 12.56 3.93
CA ASP A 425 1.00 13.53 3.98
C ASP A 425 2.23 12.98 3.24
N GLU A 426 2.62 11.74 3.52
CA GLU A 426 3.71 11.04 2.82
C GLU A 426 3.44 10.96 1.32
N PHE A 427 2.23 10.57 0.93
CA PHE A 427 1.83 10.49 -0.47
C PHE A 427 2.02 11.83 -1.18
N LYS A 428 1.58 12.93 -0.55
CA LYS A 428 1.71 14.27 -1.14
C LYS A 428 3.17 14.71 -1.24
N GLU A 429 3.96 14.43 -0.22
CA GLU A 429 5.40 14.73 -0.20
C GLU A 429 6.14 13.98 -1.32
N VAL A 430 5.86 12.69 -1.45
CA VAL A 430 6.57 11.78 -2.35
C VAL A 430 6.14 11.93 -3.81
N TRP A 431 4.85 12.08 -4.08
CA TRP A 431 4.32 12.12 -5.45
C TRP A 431 4.08 13.54 -5.97
N GLY A 432 4.08 14.55 -5.11
CA GLY A 432 3.85 15.95 -5.49
C GLY A 432 2.40 16.30 -5.84
N PHE A 433 1.45 15.39 -5.64
CA PHE A 433 0.01 15.62 -5.82
C PHE A 433 -0.82 14.97 -4.70
N SER A 434 -2.10 15.32 -4.58
CA SER A 434 -2.94 14.85 -3.46
C SER A 434 -3.44 13.43 -3.66
N MET A 435 -3.43 12.62 -2.59
CA MET A 435 -4.13 11.33 -2.52
C MET A 435 -5.67 11.50 -2.53
N THR A 436 -6.17 12.70 -2.22
CA THR A 436 -7.61 13.01 -2.20
C THR A 436 -7.98 14.03 -3.28
N PRO A 437 -7.75 13.72 -4.57
CA PRO A 437 -8.02 14.64 -5.67
C PRO A 437 -9.46 15.15 -5.59
N TYR A 438 -9.63 16.47 -5.69
CA TYR A 438 -10.95 17.08 -5.63
C TYR A 438 -11.71 16.82 -6.94
N SER A 439 -11.03 16.95 -8.07
CA SER A 439 -11.62 16.69 -9.38
C SER A 439 -11.58 15.20 -9.73
N THR A 440 -12.60 14.73 -10.44
CA THR A 440 -12.59 13.39 -11.04
C THR A 440 -11.75 13.30 -12.31
N ASP A 441 -11.22 14.44 -12.78
CA ASP A 441 -10.38 14.58 -13.97
C ASP A 441 -8.88 14.77 -13.63
N GLU A 442 -8.45 14.47 -12.40
CA GLU A 442 -7.02 14.36 -12.10
C GLU A 442 -6.50 12.97 -12.54
N PRO A 443 -5.22 12.82 -12.98
CA PRO A 443 -4.69 11.53 -13.43
C PRO A 443 -4.91 10.41 -12.41
N PHE A 444 -4.59 10.66 -11.14
CA PHE A 444 -4.82 9.69 -10.08
C PHE A 444 -6.31 9.38 -9.87
N ALA A 445 -7.20 10.37 -9.98
CA ALA A 445 -8.65 10.14 -9.89
C ALA A 445 -9.17 9.23 -11.02
N ARG A 446 -8.63 9.36 -12.24
CA ARG A 446 -8.97 8.48 -13.36
C ARG A 446 -8.47 7.06 -13.16
N ASP A 447 -7.28 6.89 -12.58
CA ASP A 447 -6.75 5.58 -12.19
C ASP A 447 -7.64 4.90 -11.14
N ILE A 448 -8.08 5.65 -10.12
CA ILE A 448 -9.00 5.14 -9.11
C ILE A 448 -10.34 4.75 -9.72
N ARG A 449 -10.93 5.60 -10.58
CA ARG A 449 -12.16 5.27 -11.30
C ARG A 449 -11.99 4.00 -12.13
N LEU A 450 -10.85 3.85 -12.80
CA LEU A 450 -10.53 2.67 -13.61
C LEU A 450 -10.47 1.39 -12.75
N ILE A 451 -9.89 1.46 -11.55
CA ILE A 451 -9.91 0.34 -10.58
C ILE A 451 -11.34 0.04 -10.17
N PHE A 452 -12.04 0.99 -9.53
CA PHE A 452 -13.32 0.75 -8.87
C PHE A 452 -14.42 0.28 -9.83
N THR A 453 -14.45 0.83 -11.05
CA THR A 453 -15.46 0.43 -12.06
C THR A 453 -15.22 -0.96 -12.67
N ASN A 454 -14.04 -1.54 -12.48
CA ASN A 454 -13.67 -2.88 -12.96
C ASN A 454 -13.58 -3.93 -11.84
N LEU A 455 -13.90 -3.57 -10.60
CA LEU A 455 -13.88 -4.50 -9.48
C LEU A 455 -14.96 -5.59 -9.62
N HIS A 456 -14.57 -6.79 -9.23
CA HIS A 456 -15.43 -7.96 -9.13
C HIS A 456 -15.42 -8.47 -7.69
N VAL A 457 -16.57 -8.91 -7.20
CA VAL A 457 -16.67 -9.67 -5.96
C VAL A 457 -16.08 -11.06 -6.18
N VAL A 458 -15.17 -11.50 -5.32
CA VAL A 458 -14.73 -12.90 -5.21
C VAL A 458 -15.82 -13.66 -4.45
N ASP A 459 -16.78 -14.22 -5.18
CA ASP A 459 -18.03 -14.73 -4.61
C ASP A 459 -17.86 -16.01 -3.78
N ASN A 460 -16.87 -16.82 -4.10
CA ASN A 460 -16.52 -17.99 -3.30
C ASN A 460 -15.52 -17.68 -2.15
N ASN A 461 -15.31 -16.39 -1.83
CA ASN A 461 -14.60 -15.99 -0.62
C ASN A 461 -15.40 -16.42 0.62
N GLY A 462 -14.77 -17.19 1.50
CA GLY A 462 -15.43 -17.74 2.68
C GLY A 462 -14.44 -18.23 3.73
N PRO A 463 -14.90 -18.62 4.94
CA PRO A 463 -14.03 -19.02 6.06
C PRO A 463 -13.20 -20.29 5.79
N ARG A 464 -13.45 -21.00 4.67
CA ARG A 464 -12.70 -22.19 4.23
C ARG A 464 -12.05 -22.02 2.86
N SER A 465 -12.15 -20.83 2.27
CA SER A 465 -11.72 -20.48 0.91
C SER A 465 -11.43 -18.99 0.85
N ILE A 466 -10.65 -18.50 1.81
CA ILE A 466 -10.26 -17.08 1.87
C ILE A 466 -9.52 -16.74 0.57
N GLY A 467 -9.85 -15.61 -0.06
CA GLY A 467 -9.30 -15.23 -1.36
C GLY A 467 -9.81 -16.09 -2.54
N GLY A 468 -10.83 -16.92 -2.33
CA GLY A 468 -11.39 -17.82 -3.34
C GLY A 468 -10.76 -19.22 -3.39
N GLY A 469 -9.74 -19.48 -2.55
CA GLY A 469 -9.05 -20.77 -2.47
C GLY A 469 -8.23 -21.13 -3.73
N GLY A 470 -7.65 -22.33 -3.73
CA GLY A 470 -6.72 -22.76 -4.79
C GLY A 470 -5.28 -22.33 -4.50
N THR A 471 -4.50 -22.08 -5.56
CA THR A 471 -3.10 -21.62 -5.46
C THR A 471 -3.07 -20.09 -5.34
N PRO A 472 -2.51 -19.52 -4.26
CA PRO A 472 -2.37 -18.08 -4.11
C PRO A 472 -1.54 -17.44 -5.23
N ARG A 473 -1.95 -16.25 -5.67
CA ARG A 473 -1.23 -15.45 -6.68
C ARG A 473 0.10 -14.90 -6.20
N GLN A 474 0.21 -14.67 -4.90
CA GLN A 474 1.43 -14.25 -4.22
C GLN A 474 1.82 -15.29 -3.15
N PRO A 475 3.08 -15.33 -2.71
CA PRO A 475 3.46 -16.10 -1.54
C PRO A 475 2.63 -15.70 -0.31
N LEU A 476 2.37 -16.63 0.60
CA LEU A 476 1.79 -16.29 1.89
C LEU A 476 2.71 -15.35 2.66
N ALA A 477 2.11 -14.51 3.51
CA ALA A 477 2.85 -13.65 4.41
C ALA A 477 3.85 -14.48 5.25
N PRO A 478 5.08 -14.01 5.46
CA PRO A 478 6.02 -14.72 6.31
C PRO A 478 5.49 -14.92 7.74
N PRO A 479 6.00 -15.90 8.50
CA PRO A 479 5.60 -16.10 9.89
C PRO A 479 5.79 -14.82 10.73
N LEU A 480 4.95 -14.63 11.75
CA LEU A 480 5.13 -13.52 12.68
C LEU A 480 6.36 -13.76 13.57
N LYS A 481 7.08 -12.69 13.90
CA LYS A 481 8.17 -12.74 14.88
C LYS A 481 7.58 -13.16 16.24
N ASP A 482 8.20 -14.12 16.92
CA ASP A 482 7.77 -14.57 18.24
C ASP A 482 7.79 -13.39 19.24
N PRO A 483 6.68 -13.09 19.94
CA PRO A 483 6.62 -12.00 20.91
C PRO A 483 7.67 -12.11 22.02
N ASP A 484 8.14 -13.33 22.32
CA ASP A 484 9.12 -13.59 23.38
C ASP A 484 10.59 -13.63 22.87
N SER A 485 10.80 -13.44 21.56
CA SER A 485 12.16 -13.42 20.97
C SER A 485 12.86 -12.08 21.21
N LYS A 486 13.72 -12.06 22.25
CA LYS A 486 14.59 -10.92 22.59
C LYS A 486 15.63 -10.60 21.53
#